data_AF-A0AAV5FIF1-F1
#
_entry.id   AF-A0AAV5FIF1-F1
#
_cell.length_a   1.000
_cell.length_b   1.000
_cell.length_c   1.000
_cell.angle_alpha   90.00
_cell.angle_beta   90.00
_cell.angle_gamma   90.00
#
_symmetry.space_group_name_H-M   'P 1'
#
loop_
_entity.id
_entity.type
_entity.pdbx_description
1 polymer ?
#
loop_
_entity_poly.entity_id
_entity_poly.type
_entity_poly.pdbx_seq_one_letter_code
_entity_poly.pdbx_strand_id
1 'polypeptide(L)'
;MSQRVNIALDVAEALDYLHHHGHVPIVHCDLKPSNVLLDDDFVAHVGDFGLARLLRKMVNSSTEESTTSVGIKGSIGYIPPGKRPSDSFFQEGQTLQSYVLACYPERILEIVDPILLPLDNESQ
;
A
#
# COMPACT_ATOMS: atom_id res chain seq x y z
N MET A 1 -7.27 -20.63 1.47
CA MET A 1 -7.21 -19.16 1.35
C MET A 1 -7.62 -18.76 -0.06
N SER A 2 -8.30 -17.63 -0.22
CA SER A 2 -8.60 -17.08 -1.57
C SER A 2 -7.29 -16.72 -2.27
N GLN A 3 -7.18 -16.98 -3.57
CA GLN A 3 -5.99 -16.63 -4.39
C GLN A 3 -5.62 -15.15 -4.24
N ARG A 4 -6.62 -14.26 -4.10
CA ARG A 4 -6.42 -12.83 -3.84
C ARG A 4 -5.73 -12.54 -2.52
N VAL A 5 -5.99 -13.35 -1.49
CA VAL A 5 -5.35 -13.21 -0.18
C VAL A 5 -3.88 -13.63 -0.24
N ASN A 6 -3.55 -14.68 -1.00
CA ASN A 6 -2.16 -15.07 -1.21
C ASN A 6 -1.37 -13.98 -1.95
N ILE A 7 -1.93 -13.43 -3.04
CA ILE A 7 -1.32 -12.30 -3.76
C ILE A 7 -1.11 -11.09 -2.84
N ALA A 8 -2.09 -10.75 -1.99
CA ALA A 8 -1.97 -9.65 -1.05
C ALA A 8 -0.91 -9.91 0.03
N LEU A 9 -0.76 -11.16 0.46
CA LEU A 9 0.28 -11.59 1.40
C LEU A 9 1.67 -11.45 0.79
N ASP A 10 1.89 -11.99 -0.41
CA ASP A 10 3.16 -11.89 -1.13
C ASP A 10 3.60 -10.42 -1.32
N VAL A 11 2.66 -9.54 -1.70
CA VAL A 11 2.92 -8.10 -1.83
C VAL A 11 3.25 -7.48 -0.47
N ALA A 12 2.56 -7.86 0.61
CA ALA A 12 2.82 -7.36 1.95
C ALA A 12 4.21 -7.79 2.45
N GLU A 13 4.62 -9.04 2.21
CA GLU A 13 5.94 -9.55 2.55
C GLU A 13 7.05 -8.83 1.78
N ALA A 14 6.85 -8.60 0.48
CA ALA A 14 7.81 -7.84 -0.33
C ALA A 14 7.97 -6.39 0.19
N LEU A 15 6.87 -5.72 0.53
CA LEU A 15 6.92 -4.37 1.10
C LEU A 15 7.58 -4.36 2.49
N ASP A 16 7.28 -5.34 3.34
CA ASP A 16 7.91 -5.47 4.65
C ASP A 16 9.42 -5.69 4.55
N TYR A 17 9.86 -6.50 3.57
CA TYR A 17 11.27 -6.66 3.26
C TYR A 17 11.93 -5.33 2.85
N LEU A 18 11.33 -4.61 1.89
CA LEU A 18 11.83 -3.32 1.42
C LEU A 18 11.92 -2.27 2.52
N HIS A 19 10.92 -2.23 3.41
CA HIS A 19 10.84 -1.23 4.47
C HIS A 19 11.77 -1.52 5.66
N HIS A 20 11.97 -2.79 6.03
CA HIS A 20 12.58 -3.12 7.33
C HIS A 20 13.79 -4.04 7.27
N HIS A 21 13.90 -4.89 6.26
CA HIS A 21 14.88 -5.98 6.24
C HIS A 21 16.11 -5.70 5.37
N GLY A 22 16.05 -4.69 4.51
CA GLY A 22 17.21 -4.19 3.77
C GLY A 22 18.16 -3.33 4.60
N HIS A 23 19.41 -3.18 4.14
CA HIS A 23 20.42 -2.29 4.76
C HIS A 23 19.97 -0.82 4.82
N VAL A 24 19.22 -0.38 3.82
CA VAL A 24 18.61 0.96 3.75
C VAL A 24 17.14 0.76 3.41
N PRO A 25 16.20 1.32 4.20
CA PRO A 25 14.77 1.23 3.90
C PRO A 25 14.46 1.83 2.51
N ILE A 26 13.64 1.13 1.73
CA ILE A 26 13.19 1.54 0.40
C ILE A 26 11.69 1.74 0.41
N VAL A 27 11.21 2.90 -0.08
CA VAL A 27 9.80 3.14 -0.34
C VAL A 27 9.55 3.00 -1.85
N HIS A 28 8.59 2.16 -2.25
CA HIS A 28 8.28 1.90 -3.66
C HIS A 28 7.72 3.12 -4.41
N CYS A 29 6.88 3.92 -3.75
CA CYS A 29 6.21 5.13 -4.26
C CYS A 29 5.22 4.97 -5.43
N ASP A 30 5.17 3.83 -6.12
CA ASP A 30 4.19 3.59 -7.21
C ASP A 30 3.55 2.19 -7.18
N LEU A 31 3.10 1.76 -5.99
CA LEU A 31 2.45 0.46 -5.86
C LEU A 31 1.03 0.51 -6.45
N LYS A 32 0.77 -0.36 -7.43
CA LYS A 32 -0.51 -0.51 -8.13
C LYS A 32 -0.60 -1.91 -8.75
N PRO A 33 -1.81 -2.42 -9.10
CA PRO A 33 -1.96 -3.77 -9.67
C PRO A 33 -1.12 -4.04 -10.91
N SER A 34 -0.91 -3.06 -11.80
CA SER A 34 -0.06 -3.25 -12.99
C SER A 34 1.43 -3.41 -12.66
N ASN A 35 1.84 -3.11 -11.43
CA ASN A 35 3.21 -3.25 -10.93
C ASN A 35 3.35 -4.49 -10.02
N VAL A 36 2.32 -5.36 -9.97
CA VAL A 36 2.37 -6.68 -9.33
C VAL A 36 2.39 -7.72 -10.45
N LEU A 37 3.52 -8.40 -10.61
CA LEU A 37 3.71 -9.45 -11.60
C LEU A 37 3.38 -10.80 -10.97
N LEU A 38 2.74 -11.68 -11.74
CA LEU A 38 2.45 -13.06 -11.32
C LEU A 38 3.30 -13.99 -12.17
N ASP A 39 3.92 -14.98 -11.53
CA ASP A 39 4.60 -16.07 -12.22
C ASP A 39 3.63 -17.24 -12.52
N ASP A 40 4.19 -18.34 -13.06
CA ASP A 40 3.42 -19.52 -13.45
C ASP A 40 2.74 -20.23 -12.26
N ASP A 41 3.24 -20.01 -11.04
CA ASP A 41 2.70 -20.57 -9.79
C ASP A 41 1.76 -19.60 -9.07
N PHE A 42 1.42 -18.47 -9.70
CA PHE A 42 0.63 -17.38 -9.13
C PHE A 42 1.26 -16.72 -7.90
N VAL A 43 2.58 -16.77 -7.76
CA VAL A 43 3.33 -16.02 -6.74
C VAL A 43 3.48 -14.57 -7.20
N ALA A 44 3.11 -13.64 -6.32
CA ALA A 44 3.14 -12.22 -6.65
C ALA A 44 4.49 -11.57 -6.37
N HIS A 45 4.98 -10.80 -7.34
CA HIS A 45 6.26 -10.09 -7.29
C HIS A 45 6.03 -8.59 -7.51
N VAL A 46 6.54 -7.76 -6.59
CA VAL A 46 6.49 -6.29 -6.73
C VAL A 46 7.55 -5.86 -7.76
N GLY A 47 7.11 -5.15 -8.80
CA GLY A 47 7.96 -4.65 -9.88
C GLY A 47 7.83 -3.14 -10.10
N ASP A 48 8.61 -2.62 -11.05
CA ASP A 48 8.66 -1.19 -11.43
C ASP A 48 9.05 -0.22 -10.30
N PHE A 49 10.35 -0.22 -9.99
CA PHE A 49 10.98 0.64 -8.99
C PHE A 49 11.38 2.02 -9.54
N GLY A 50 10.82 2.47 -10.68
CA GLY A 50 11.22 3.73 -11.32
C GLY A 50 11.02 4.97 -10.45
N LEU A 51 10.11 4.91 -9.47
CA LEU A 51 9.86 5.98 -8.49
C LEU A 51 10.36 5.65 -7.08
N ALA A 52 11.02 4.51 -6.90
CA ALA A 52 11.45 4.04 -5.58
C ALA A 52 12.49 4.97 -4.94
N ARG A 53 12.47 5.07 -3.62
CA ARG A 53 13.33 5.98 -2.85
C ARG A 53 14.00 5.27 -1.69
N LEU A 54 15.31 5.47 -1.58
CA LEU A 54 16.09 5.09 -0.41
C LEU A 54 15.89 6.11 0.71
N LEU A 55 15.46 5.65 1.88
CA LEU A 55 15.39 6.46 3.09
C LEU A 55 16.72 6.36 3.83
N ARG A 56 17.67 7.23 3.48
CA ARG A 56 18.90 7.37 4.28
C ARG A 56 18.53 7.88 5.67
N LYS A 57 18.82 7.10 6.70
CA LYS A 57 18.76 7.56 8.09
C LYS A 57 19.80 8.66 8.21
N MET A 58 19.38 9.92 8.41
CA MET A 58 20.31 11.02 8.71
C MET A 58 21.00 10.72 10.04
N VAL A 59 22.11 9.99 9.98
CA VAL A 59 23.04 9.87 11.09
C VAL A 59 24.26 10.65 10.66
N ASN A 60 24.27 11.92 11.06
CA ASN A 60 25.45 12.77 11.18
C ASN A 60 26.15 13.18 9.87
N SER A 61 25.52 14.02 9.06
CA SER A 61 26.26 15.00 8.26
C SER A 61 25.32 16.02 7.66
N SER A 62 25.52 17.27 8.06
CA SER A 62 25.06 18.46 7.34
C SER A 62 25.62 18.43 5.91
N THR A 63 24.87 17.88 4.98
CA THR A 63 25.16 18.02 3.55
C THR A 63 23.87 17.93 2.76
N GLU A 64 23.57 19.01 2.07
CA GLU A 64 22.46 19.16 1.14
C GLU A 64 22.59 18.15 0.00
N GLU A 65 21.66 17.19 -0.12
CA GLU A 65 21.56 16.39 -1.35
C GLU A 65 20.09 16.16 -1.75
N SER A 66 19.69 16.98 -2.73
CA SER A 66 18.69 16.71 -3.76
C SER A 66 17.26 16.46 -3.31
N THR A 67 16.55 17.56 -3.04
CA THR A 67 15.09 17.66 -3.17
C THR A 67 14.67 17.42 -4.63
N THR A 68 14.63 16.15 -5.06
CA THR A 68 14.00 15.78 -6.33
C THR A 68 12.54 16.21 -6.28
N SER A 69 12.19 17.24 -7.07
CA SER A 69 10.88 17.87 -7.30
C SER A 69 9.82 17.76 -6.19
N VAL A 70 9.32 18.92 -5.75
CA VAL A 70 8.15 19.12 -4.88
C VAL A 70 6.83 18.70 -5.61
N GLY A 71 6.89 17.67 -6.44
CA GLY A 71 5.75 17.14 -7.20
C GLY A 71 5.17 15.91 -6.50
N ILE A 72 3.87 15.72 -6.64
CA ILE A 72 3.19 14.48 -6.29
C ILE A 72 3.83 13.34 -7.09
N LYS A 73 4.26 12.27 -6.42
CA LYS A 73 4.85 11.07 -7.04
C LYS A 73 3.92 9.88 -6.86
N GLY A 74 3.83 9.07 -7.92
CA GLY A 74 2.97 7.88 -7.98
C GLY A 74 1.86 8.04 -9.01
N SER A 75 1.11 6.97 -9.22
CA SER A 75 0.00 6.91 -10.15
C SER A 75 -1.28 7.48 -9.53
N ILE A 76 -1.97 8.35 -10.27
CA ILE A 76 -3.27 8.91 -9.88
C ILE A 76 -4.24 7.76 -9.56
N GLY A 77 -4.91 7.84 -8.40
CA GLY A 77 -5.81 6.80 -7.89
C GLY A 77 -5.14 5.78 -6.94
N TYR A 78 -3.80 5.71 -6.93
CA TYR A 78 -3.02 4.86 -6.01
C TYR A 78 -2.15 5.67 -5.03
N ILE A 79 -2.06 6.98 -5.24
CA ILE A 79 -1.39 7.89 -4.31
C ILE A 79 -2.20 7.98 -3.01
N PRO A 80 -1.55 7.79 -1.84
CA PRO A 80 -2.23 7.93 -0.56
C PRO A 80 -2.68 9.38 -0.35
N PRO A 81 -3.76 9.63 0.40
CA PRO A 81 -4.31 10.97 0.61
C PRO A 81 -3.45 11.89 1.49
N GLY A 82 -2.21 11.52 1.78
CA GLY A 82 -1.25 12.29 2.58
C GLY A 82 -1.45 12.17 4.10
N LYS A 83 -2.51 11.50 4.57
CA LYS A 83 -2.75 11.24 5.99
C LYS A 83 -2.11 9.92 6.40
N ARG A 84 -1.48 9.89 7.58
CA ARG A 84 -0.90 8.65 8.11
C ARG A 84 -2.02 7.72 8.57
N PRO A 85 -1.87 6.39 8.40
CA PRO A 85 -2.76 5.41 9.03
C PRO A 85 -2.76 5.45 10.57
N SER A 86 -1.88 6.24 11.19
CA SER A 86 -1.83 6.49 12.63
C SER A 86 -2.57 7.77 13.06
N ASP A 87 -3.11 8.52 12.10
CA ASP A 87 -3.89 9.73 12.36
C ASP A 87 -5.17 9.35 13.14
N SER A 88 -5.74 10.27 13.91
CA SER A 88 -6.87 9.96 14.82
C SER A 88 -8.05 9.29 14.13
N PHE A 89 -8.19 9.51 12.82
CA PHE A 89 -9.12 8.82 11.93
C PHE A 89 -9.07 7.28 12.02
N PHE A 90 -7.90 6.69 12.31
CA PHE A 90 -7.69 5.23 12.38
C PHE A 90 -7.59 4.68 13.82
N GLN A 91 -7.69 5.54 14.85
CA GLN A 91 -7.49 5.13 16.24
C GLN A 91 -8.77 4.59 16.91
N GLU A 92 -9.95 4.88 16.37
CA GLU A 92 -11.25 4.52 16.97
C GLU A 92 -11.84 3.20 16.40
N GLY A 93 -11.00 2.19 16.16
CA GLY A 93 -11.47 0.90 15.63
C GLY A 93 -11.86 0.92 14.15
N GLN A 94 -11.47 1.97 13.41
CA GLN A 94 -11.62 2.00 11.96
C GLN A 94 -10.65 1.01 11.31
N THR A 95 -11.21 0.01 10.64
CA THR A 95 -10.45 -0.97 9.86
C THR A 95 -10.11 -0.39 8.49
N LEU A 96 -9.15 -1.01 7.78
CA LEU A 96 -8.89 -0.67 6.37
C LEU A 96 -10.19 -0.69 5.55
N GLN A 97 -11.10 -1.59 5.89
CA GLN A 97 -12.41 -1.70 5.27
C GLN A 97 -13.33 -0.51 5.57
N SER A 98 -13.47 -0.05 6.82
CA SER A 98 -14.28 1.14 7.13
C SER A 98 -13.70 2.40 6.48
N TYR A 99 -12.37 2.46 6.34
CA TYR A 99 -11.70 3.54 5.63
C TYR A 99 -12.00 3.53 4.12
N VAL A 100 -11.93 2.36 3.47
CA VAL A 100 -12.28 2.21 2.05
C VAL A 100 -13.77 2.52 1.83
N LEU A 101 -14.66 2.07 2.72
CA LEU A 101 -16.09 2.41 2.73
C LEU A 101 -16.30 3.93 2.77
N ALA A 102 -15.59 4.64 3.64
CA ALA A 102 -15.72 6.09 3.77
C ALA A 102 -15.16 6.85 2.56
N CYS A 103 -14.08 6.38 1.94
CA CYS A 103 -13.42 7.06 0.83
C CYS A 103 -14.07 6.78 -0.54
N TYR A 104 -14.66 5.58 -0.71
CA TYR A 104 -15.20 5.10 -1.98
C TYR A 104 -16.54 4.37 -1.82
N PRO A 105 -17.57 5.02 -1.27
CA PRO A 105 -18.84 4.36 -0.93
C PRO A 105 -19.53 3.71 -2.14
N GLU A 106 -19.39 4.28 -3.34
CA GLU A 106 -20.06 3.78 -4.54
C GLU A 106 -19.25 2.75 -5.34
N ARG A 107 -17.97 2.57 -5.02
CA ARG A 107 -17.07 1.68 -5.78
C ARG A 107 -16.55 0.51 -4.96
N ILE A 108 -17.12 0.27 -3.78
CA ILE A 108 -16.54 -0.70 -2.87
C ILE A 108 -16.58 -2.14 -3.41
N LEU A 109 -17.63 -2.52 -4.13
CA LEU A 109 -17.74 -3.83 -4.78
C LEU A 109 -16.72 -4.03 -5.91
N GLU A 110 -16.12 -2.95 -6.41
CA GLU A 110 -15.04 -3.02 -7.41
C GLU A 110 -13.66 -3.16 -6.77
N ILE A 111 -13.52 -2.79 -5.50
CA ILE A 111 -12.22 -2.61 -4.81
C ILE A 111 -12.00 -3.67 -3.74
N VAL A 112 -13.05 -4.08 -3.02
CA VAL A 112 -13.00 -5.03 -1.92
C VAL A 112 -13.62 -6.34 -2.37
N ASP A 113 -12.94 -7.46 -2.09
CA ASP A 113 -13.50 -8.79 -2.33
C ASP A 113 -14.83 -8.94 -1.58
N PRO A 114 -15.94 -9.29 -2.25
CA PRO A 114 -17.25 -9.41 -1.61
C PRO A 114 -17.26 -10.34 -0.39
N ILE A 115 -16.37 -11.34 -0.31
CA ILE A 115 -16.27 -12.22 0.85
C ILE A 115 -15.74 -11.52 2.11
N LEU A 116 -15.07 -10.39 1.92
CA LEU A 116 -14.54 -9.55 3.00
C LEU A 116 -15.56 -8.49 3.43
N LEU A 117 -16.62 -8.25 2.66
CA LEU A 117 -17.74 -7.42 3.09
C LEU A 117 -18.55 -8.21 4.12
N PRO A 118 -18.93 -7.61 5.27
CA PRO A 118 -19.93 -8.23 6.12
C PRO A 118 -21.19 -8.28 5.26
N LEU A 119 -21.61 -9.48 4.85
CA LEU A 119 -22.98 -9.67 4.43
C LEU A 119 -23.79 -9.29 5.66
N ASP A 120 -24.63 -8.28 5.54
CA ASP A 120 -25.55 -7.89 6.60
C ASP A 120 -26.23 -9.16 7.10
N ASN A 121 -25.87 -9.60 8.31
CA ASN A 121 -26.73 -10.47 9.10
C ASN A 121 -27.84 -9.58 9.69
N GLU A 122 -28.55 -8.87 8.81
CA GLU A 122 -29.83 -8.23 9.11
C GLU A 122 -30.90 -9.24 8.70
N SER A 123 -31.12 -10.21 9.59
CA SER A 123 -32.29 -11.09 9.56
C SER A 123 -32.54 -11.63 10.98
N GLN A 124 -32.89 -10.74 11.91
CA GLN A 124 -34.02 -10.85 12.86
C GLN A 124 -33.97 -9.77 13.94
#